data_AF-A0A955NAX7-F1
#
_entry.id   AF-A0A955NAX7-F1
#
_cell.length_a   1.000
_cell.length_b   1.000
_cell.length_c   1.000
_cell.angle_alpha   90.00
_cell.angle_beta   90.00
_cell.angle_gamma   90.00
#
_symmetry.space_group_name_H-M   'P 1'
#
loop_
_entity.id
_entity.type
_entity.pdbx_description
1 polymer ?
#
loop_
_entity_poly.entity_id
_entity_poly.type
_entity_poly.pdbx_seq_one_letter_code
_entity_poly.pdbx_strand_id
1 'polypeptide(L)'
;YHLSTAMCPAHRLEILRRIKVCLQRKWPVVCVSTQLVEAGVNLDFGCVFRALAGLDSIAQAAGRCNRNNRRPNGRVLIVNLKGESLGRLREIKLAQKETLRVLDEYRESPESFGGDLISPQAVERYYHYYFYQRANEMDYEVRAKDLGRKDTLLSLLSTNSLSVCEAKRTGQYNPKRILNQAFKSAGEYFKVIDAPTQGILVHYEGFGKTKGEASRLISALTITTDTKQLKTLLIKAQRFCVNVFPHDLNKMEKAGALHETQPGSGVWYLDKHYYSPDCGACTEQVGEMEFLNG
;
A
#
# COMPACT_ATOMS: atom_id res chain seq x y z
N TYR A 1 6.20 7.86 18.20
CA TYR A 1 5.19 8.14 17.14
C TYR A 1 4.92 6.88 16.35
N HIS A 2 3.71 6.75 15.82
CA HIS A 2 3.29 5.61 15.00
C HIS A 2 2.65 6.10 13.70
N LEU A 3 2.91 5.43 12.58
CA LEU A 3 2.30 5.72 11.29
C LEU A 3 1.86 4.42 10.60
N SER A 4 0.56 4.29 10.35
CA SER A 4 -0.05 3.13 9.69
C SER A 4 -0.99 3.55 8.57
N THR A 5 -1.34 2.58 7.72
CA THR A 5 -2.38 2.73 6.69
C THR A 5 -3.79 2.84 7.27
N ALA A 6 -3.99 2.34 8.49
CA ALA A 6 -5.25 2.45 9.21
C ALA A 6 -5.54 3.89 9.65
N MET A 7 -4.55 4.79 9.60
CA MET A 7 -4.75 6.22 9.88
C MET A 7 -5.17 6.98 8.62
N CYS A 8 -6.20 7.82 8.76
CA CYS A 8 -6.62 8.68 7.66
C CYS A 8 -5.53 9.70 7.26
N PRO A 9 -5.53 10.21 6.01
CA PRO A 9 -4.54 11.19 5.55
C PRO A 9 -4.35 12.40 6.48
N ALA A 10 -5.44 12.96 7.01
CA ALA A 10 -5.39 14.09 7.94
C ALA A 10 -4.64 13.72 9.24
N HIS A 11 -4.88 12.52 9.77
CA HIS A 11 -4.21 12.02 10.96
C HIS A 11 -2.70 11.81 10.73
N ARG A 12 -2.33 11.14 9.62
CA ARG A 12 -0.92 10.94 9.25
C ARG A 12 -0.18 12.26 9.07
N LEU A 13 -0.78 13.22 8.39
CA LEU A 13 -0.17 14.53 8.16
C LEU A 13 0.12 15.27 9.47
N GLU A 14 -0.75 15.15 10.46
CA GLU A 14 -0.58 15.76 11.77
C GLU A 14 0.58 15.12 12.54
N ILE A 15 0.64 13.79 12.60
CA ILE A 15 1.77 13.06 13.21
C ILE A 15 3.10 13.46 12.54
N LEU A 16 3.11 13.54 11.20
CA LEU A 16 4.28 13.95 10.43
C LEU A 16 4.73 15.37 10.74
N ARG A 17 3.81 16.32 10.94
CA ARG A 17 4.16 17.68 11.37
C ARG A 17 4.83 17.67 12.74
N ARG A 18 4.30 16.91 13.69
CA ARG A 18 4.88 16.79 15.05
C ARG A 18 6.29 16.21 14.99
N ILE A 19 6.48 15.11 14.26
CA ILE A 19 7.79 14.51 14.03
C ILE A 19 8.77 15.54 13.45
N LYS A 20 8.37 16.29 12.41
CA LYS A 20 9.22 17.31 11.79
C LYS A 20 9.65 18.40 12.77
N VAL A 21 8.74 18.88 13.62
CA VAL A 21 9.06 19.87 14.66
C VAL A 21 10.09 19.32 15.65
N CYS A 22 9.91 18.09 16.12
CA CYS A 22 10.87 17.44 17.03
C CYS A 22 12.25 17.26 16.37
N LEU A 23 12.29 16.83 15.11
CA LEU A 23 13.53 16.68 14.35
C LEU A 23 14.25 18.02 14.12
N GLN A 24 13.51 19.11 13.84
CA GLN A 24 14.08 20.46 13.72
C GLN A 24 14.67 20.95 15.05
N ARG A 25 14.02 20.64 16.17
CA ARG A 25 14.51 20.95 17.53
C ARG A 25 15.61 20.01 18.02
N LYS A 26 16.06 19.06 17.19
CA LYS A 26 17.03 18.01 17.54
C LYS A 26 16.62 17.18 18.77
N TRP A 27 15.32 17.04 19.01
CA TRP A 27 14.81 16.18 20.07
C TRP A 27 14.88 14.71 19.64
N PRO A 28 15.09 13.78 20.59
CA PRO A 28 15.04 12.35 20.29
C PRO A 28 13.64 11.96 19.80
N VAL A 29 13.58 11.26 18.67
CA VAL A 29 12.33 10.82 18.05
C VAL A 29 12.44 9.36 17.67
N VAL A 30 11.46 8.57 18.13
CA VAL A 30 11.23 7.20 17.66
C VAL A 30 9.92 7.18 16.88
N CYS A 31 9.99 6.67 15.65
CA CYS A 31 8.84 6.51 14.77
C CYS A 31 8.74 5.04 14.34
N VAL A 32 7.62 4.41 14.65
CA VAL A 32 7.29 3.05 14.19
C VAL A 32 6.33 3.18 13.01
N SER A 33 6.63 2.54 11.88
CA SER A 33 5.78 2.62 10.70
C SER A 33 5.68 1.30 9.94
N THR A 34 4.54 1.10 9.30
CA THR A 34 4.34 0.02 8.32
C THR A 34 4.85 0.42 6.92
N GLN A 35 4.89 -0.53 5.98
CA GLN A 35 5.43 -0.38 4.62
C GLN A 35 4.85 0.82 3.83
N LEU A 36 3.61 1.23 4.10
CA LEU A 36 2.92 2.20 3.24
C LEU A 36 3.20 3.68 3.56
N VAL A 37 4.06 3.96 4.54
CA VAL A 37 4.48 5.34 4.87
C VAL A 37 5.65 5.80 3.99
N GLU A 38 6.05 4.95 3.04
CA GLU A 38 7.28 5.04 2.27
C GLU A 38 7.17 5.96 1.04
N ALA A 39 5.95 6.23 0.53
CA ALA A 39 5.70 7.15 -0.57
C ALA A 39 5.24 8.54 -0.08
N GLY A 40 5.96 9.60 -0.48
CA GLY A 40 5.51 10.99 -0.33
C GLY A 40 5.90 11.72 0.97
N VAL A 41 6.56 11.06 1.92
CA VAL A 41 7.00 11.71 3.17
C VAL A 41 8.52 12.01 3.14
N ASN A 42 8.90 13.27 3.40
CA ASN A 42 10.31 13.66 3.59
C ASN A 42 10.69 13.64 5.09
N LEU A 43 11.22 12.52 5.57
CA LEU A 43 11.82 12.35 6.89
C LEU A 43 13.28 11.93 6.75
N ASP A 44 14.11 12.35 7.69
CA ASP A 44 15.54 12.08 7.75
C ASP A 44 15.92 11.66 9.17
N PHE A 45 16.13 10.36 9.35
CA PHE A 45 16.50 9.75 10.63
C PHE A 45 17.99 9.44 10.69
N GLY A 46 18.57 9.43 11.89
CA GLY A 46 19.97 9.02 12.06
C GLY A 46 20.17 7.49 12.04
N CYS A 47 19.11 6.75 12.39
CA CYS A 47 19.11 5.30 12.48
C CYS A 47 17.77 4.76 12.00
N VAL A 48 17.78 3.66 11.27
CA VAL A 48 16.59 2.95 10.79
C VAL A 48 16.68 1.49 11.21
N PHE A 49 15.61 0.98 11.83
CA PHE A 49 15.42 -0.44 12.09
C PHE A 49 14.42 -0.96 11.08
N ARG A 50 14.79 -2.00 10.32
CA ARG A 50 13.94 -2.59 9.28
C ARG A 50 13.82 -4.08 9.53
N ALA A 51 12.60 -4.58 9.66
CA ALA A 51 12.36 -6.02 9.62
C ALA A 51 12.86 -6.57 8.27
N LEU A 52 13.44 -7.78 8.29
CA LEU A 52 13.90 -8.44 7.07
C LEU A 52 12.77 -8.47 6.03
N ALA A 53 13.08 -7.99 4.84
CA ALA A 53 12.18 -7.87 3.70
C ALA A 53 13.01 -7.98 2.41
N GLY A 54 12.39 -7.76 1.24
CA GLY A 54 13.13 -7.64 -0.02
C GLY A 54 14.20 -6.55 0.02
N LEU A 55 15.28 -6.76 -0.75
CA LEU A 55 16.45 -5.87 -0.75
C LEU A 55 16.10 -4.45 -1.23
N ASP A 56 15.17 -4.36 -2.17
CA ASP A 56 14.59 -3.12 -2.67
C ASP A 56 13.87 -2.33 -1.56
N SER A 57 13.08 -3.00 -0.73
CA SER A 57 12.41 -2.38 0.42
C SER A 57 13.40 -1.95 1.50
N ILE A 58 14.49 -2.70 1.69
CA ILE A 58 15.58 -2.29 2.59
C ILE A 58 16.27 -1.04 2.04
N ALA A 59 16.54 -0.98 0.74
CA ALA A 59 17.15 0.19 0.10
C ALA A 59 16.25 1.43 0.18
N GLN A 60 14.93 1.29 0.02
CA GLN A 60 13.97 2.37 0.20
C GLN A 60 13.98 2.93 1.63
N ALA A 61 14.02 2.05 2.64
CA ALA A 61 14.15 2.42 4.05
C ALA A 61 15.51 3.09 4.33
N ALA A 62 16.59 2.58 3.74
CA ALA A 62 17.93 3.16 3.84
C ALA A 62 17.98 4.59 3.25
N GLY A 63 17.24 4.86 2.18
CA GLY A 63 17.08 6.21 1.62
C GLY A 63 16.41 7.23 2.55
N ARG A 64 15.88 6.81 3.71
CA ARG A 64 15.36 7.68 4.77
C ARG A 64 16.36 7.87 5.92
N CYS A 65 17.44 7.12 5.91
CA CYS A 65 18.53 7.24 6.87
C CYS A 65 19.56 8.23 6.36
N ASN A 66 19.85 9.26 7.15
CA ASN A 66 20.80 10.33 6.83
C ASN A 66 20.57 10.98 5.45
N ARG A 67 19.31 11.11 5.03
CA ARG A 67 18.93 11.52 3.67
C ARG A 67 19.50 12.87 3.25
N ASN A 68 19.63 13.81 4.20
CA ASN A 68 20.14 15.15 3.92
C ASN A 68 21.65 15.29 4.22
N ASN A 69 22.38 14.18 4.41
CA ASN A 69 23.81 14.16 4.75
C ASN A 69 24.18 15.05 5.95
N ARG A 70 23.29 15.13 6.95
CA ARG A 70 23.49 15.96 8.15
C ARG A 70 24.41 15.32 9.19
N ARG A 71 24.67 14.02 9.05
CA ARG A 71 25.49 13.20 9.96
C ARG A 71 26.62 12.57 9.17
N PRO A 72 27.77 12.27 9.80
CA PRO A 72 28.88 11.59 9.13
C PRO A 72 28.45 10.25 8.53
N ASN A 73 27.66 9.48 9.28
CA ASN A 73 27.13 8.18 8.87
C ASN A 73 25.67 8.02 9.29
N GLY A 74 24.90 7.30 8.48
CA GLY A 74 23.61 6.73 8.86
C GLY A 74 23.76 5.25 9.22
N ARG A 75 22.86 4.71 10.04
CA ARG A 75 22.85 3.28 10.37
C ARG A 75 21.51 2.64 10.02
N VAL A 76 21.55 1.57 9.24
CA VAL A 76 20.38 0.73 8.96
C VAL A 76 20.62 -0.63 9.60
N LEU A 77 19.73 -1.05 10.48
CA LEU A 77 19.77 -2.37 11.12
C LEU A 77 18.65 -3.23 10.55
N ILE A 78 19.03 -4.35 9.92
CA ILE A 78 18.09 -5.35 9.43
C ILE A 78 17.83 -6.35 10.57
N VAL A 79 16.57 -6.51 10.95
CA VAL A 79 16.15 -7.37 12.05
C VAL A 79 15.42 -8.59 11.50
N ASN A 80 16.02 -9.76 11.69
CA ASN A 80 15.38 -11.04 11.37
C ASN A 80 14.50 -11.49 12.55
N LEU A 81 13.18 -11.40 12.38
CA LEU A 81 12.21 -11.71 13.44
C LEU A 81 11.98 -13.22 13.53
N LYS A 82 12.07 -13.78 14.75
CA LYS A 82 11.71 -15.19 14.99
C LYS A 82 10.20 -15.34 15.14
N GLY A 83 9.61 -16.37 14.53
CA GLY A 83 8.20 -16.74 14.71
C GLY A 83 7.19 -15.97 13.84
N GLU A 84 7.63 -15.30 12.77
CA GLU A 84 6.72 -14.59 11.87
C GLU A 84 5.85 -15.58 11.08
N SER A 85 4.53 -15.56 11.32
CA SER A 85 3.56 -16.41 10.61
C SER A 85 3.22 -15.84 9.23
N LEU A 86 4.16 -15.89 8.29
CA LEU A 86 4.00 -15.43 6.89
C LEU A 86 3.16 -16.38 6.01
N GLY A 87 2.37 -17.27 6.59
CA GLY A 87 1.68 -18.36 5.87
C GLY A 87 0.77 -17.91 4.72
N ARG A 88 0.30 -16.65 4.74
CA ARG A 88 -0.54 -16.06 3.69
C ARG A 88 0.23 -15.14 2.72
N LEU A 89 1.50 -14.86 2.96
CA LEU A 89 2.32 -13.89 2.23
C LEU A 89 3.55 -14.57 1.62
N ARG A 90 3.33 -15.50 0.69
CA ARG A 90 4.38 -16.29 0.03
C ARG A 90 5.48 -15.44 -0.59
N GLU A 91 5.09 -14.31 -1.20
CA GLU A 91 6.02 -13.38 -1.85
C GLU A 91 6.99 -12.75 -0.85
N ILE A 92 6.52 -12.33 0.32
CA ILE A 92 7.36 -11.75 1.37
C ILE A 92 8.38 -12.77 1.86
N LYS A 93 7.93 -14.01 2.09
CA LYS A 93 8.82 -15.09 2.55
C LYS A 93 9.92 -15.38 1.52
N LEU A 94 9.59 -15.39 0.23
CA LEU A 94 10.56 -15.59 -0.83
C LEU A 94 11.53 -14.40 -0.94
N ALA A 95 11.01 -13.17 -0.90
CA ALA A 95 11.83 -11.97 -0.90
C ALA A 95 12.85 -11.97 0.26
N GLN A 96 12.41 -12.29 1.47
CA GLN A 96 13.30 -12.45 2.64
C GLN A 96 14.39 -13.49 2.41
N LYS A 97 14.05 -14.66 1.85
CA LYS A 97 15.00 -15.74 1.55
C LYS A 97 16.08 -15.27 0.57
N GLU A 98 15.69 -14.67 -0.55
CA GLU A 98 16.65 -14.23 -1.56
C GLU A 98 17.46 -13.01 -1.07
N THR A 99 16.90 -12.16 -0.22
CA THR A 99 17.66 -11.11 0.48
C THR A 99 18.72 -11.69 1.42
N LEU A 100 18.39 -12.70 2.23
CA LEU A 100 19.38 -13.36 3.10
C LEU A 100 20.55 -13.92 2.30
N ARG A 101 20.26 -14.56 1.17
CA ARG A 101 21.28 -15.05 0.26
C ARG A 101 22.24 -13.95 -0.20
N VAL A 102 21.71 -12.80 -0.66
CA VAL A 102 22.54 -11.67 -1.08
C VAL A 102 23.34 -11.08 0.11
N LEU A 103 22.75 -11.05 1.31
CA LEU A 103 23.45 -10.60 2.53
C LEU A 103 24.61 -11.53 2.93
N ASP A 104 24.46 -12.83 2.72
CA ASP A 104 25.52 -13.82 2.99
C ASP A 104 26.64 -13.71 1.93
N GLU A 105 26.28 -13.65 0.64
CA GLU A 105 27.25 -13.46 -0.45
C GLU A 105 28.04 -12.14 -0.31
N TYR A 106 27.37 -11.05 0.10
CA TYR A 106 28.04 -9.77 0.38
C TYR A 106 29.04 -9.88 1.54
N ARG A 107 28.72 -10.68 2.57
CA ARG A 107 29.62 -10.89 3.71
C ARG A 107 30.88 -11.66 3.31
N GLU A 108 30.76 -12.58 2.36
CA GLU A 108 31.86 -13.39 1.85
C GLU A 108 32.74 -12.64 0.84
N SER A 109 32.14 -11.79 -0.01
CA SER A 109 32.88 -11.07 -1.06
C SER A 109 32.28 -9.69 -1.36
N PRO A 110 32.53 -8.68 -0.49
CA PRO A 110 32.03 -7.33 -0.67
C PRO A 110 32.49 -6.67 -1.97
N GLU A 111 33.68 -7.03 -2.48
CA GLU A 111 34.23 -6.46 -3.72
C GLU A 111 33.36 -6.80 -4.93
N SER A 112 32.72 -7.98 -4.94
CA SER A 112 31.82 -8.42 -6.01
C SER A 112 30.54 -7.55 -6.12
N PHE A 113 30.26 -6.76 -5.08
CA PHE A 113 29.15 -5.82 -5.00
C PHE A 113 29.61 -4.35 -5.01
N GLY A 114 30.89 -4.08 -5.32
CA GLY A 114 31.44 -2.73 -5.32
C GLY A 114 31.58 -2.12 -3.92
N GLY A 115 31.63 -2.95 -2.87
CA GLY A 115 31.73 -2.52 -1.48
C GLY A 115 30.44 -1.97 -0.87
N ASP A 116 29.33 -1.93 -1.62
CA ASP A 116 28.04 -1.43 -1.16
C ASP A 116 26.95 -2.50 -1.32
N LEU A 117 26.21 -2.75 -0.23
CA LEU A 117 25.17 -3.76 -0.14
C LEU A 117 23.90 -3.38 -0.92
N ILE A 118 23.72 -2.09 -1.23
CA ILE A 118 22.61 -1.60 -2.06
C ILE A 118 23.10 -1.10 -3.43
N SER A 119 24.28 -1.55 -3.87
CA SER A 119 24.80 -1.25 -5.19
C SER A 119 23.87 -1.79 -6.29
N PRO A 120 23.94 -1.21 -7.52
CA PRO A 120 23.22 -1.76 -8.67
C PRO A 120 23.47 -3.26 -8.87
N GLN A 121 24.69 -3.74 -8.63
CA GLN A 121 25.08 -5.15 -8.72
C GLN A 121 24.37 -6.02 -7.69
N ALA A 122 24.24 -5.55 -6.44
CA ALA A 122 23.52 -6.26 -5.38
C ALA A 122 22.02 -6.36 -5.69
N VAL A 123 21.44 -5.24 -6.15
CA VAL A 123 20.03 -5.16 -6.53
C VAL A 123 19.74 -6.04 -7.75
N GLU A 124 20.59 -6.01 -8.76
CA GLU A 124 20.47 -6.88 -9.95
C GLU A 124 20.55 -8.36 -9.57
N ARG A 125 21.51 -8.74 -8.71
CA ARG A 125 21.66 -10.12 -8.24
C ARG A 125 20.46 -10.59 -7.42
N TYR A 126 19.95 -9.73 -6.53
CA TYR A 126 18.70 -9.99 -5.81
C TYR A 126 17.54 -10.26 -6.78
N TYR A 127 17.33 -9.40 -7.77
CA TYR A 127 16.25 -9.58 -8.74
C TYR A 127 16.46 -10.79 -9.63
N HIS A 128 17.71 -11.12 -9.99
CA HIS A 128 18.01 -12.36 -10.70
C HIS A 128 17.52 -13.57 -9.89
N TYR A 129 17.83 -13.66 -8.60
CA TYR A 129 17.34 -14.77 -7.77
C TYR A 129 15.83 -14.74 -7.56
N TYR A 130 15.27 -13.55 -7.34
CA TYR A 130 13.85 -13.37 -7.07
C TYR A 130 12.97 -13.70 -8.28
N PHE A 131 13.37 -13.30 -9.49
CA PHE A 131 12.61 -13.52 -10.72
C PHE A 131 12.89 -14.86 -11.37
N TYR A 132 14.11 -15.41 -11.28
CA TYR A 132 14.42 -16.68 -11.94
C TYR A 132 13.52 -17.83 -11.45
N GLN A 133 13.25 -17.89 -10.14
CA GLN A 133 12.32 -18.88 -9.57
C GLN A 133 10.85 -18.61 -9.92
N ARG A 134 10.52 -17.37 -10.32
CA ARG A 134 9.16 -16.91 -10.59
C ARG A 134 8.90 -16.67 -12.08
N ALA A 135 9.81 -17.04 -12.97
CA ALA A 135 9.69 -16.69 -14.39
C ALA A 135 8.34 -17.12 -14.98
N ASN A 136 7.85 -18.29 -14.56
CA ASN A 136 6.56 -18.85 -14.97
C ASN A 136 5.33 -18.20 -14.29
N GLU A 137 5.53 -17.38 -13.26
CA GLU A 137 4.49 -16.64 -12.52
C GLU A 137 4.42 -15.16 -12.92
N MET A 138 5.36 -14.67 -13.74
CA MET A 138 5.42 -13.25 -14.13
C MET A 138 4.43 -12.91 -15.24
N ASP A 139 3.87 -13.90 -15.92
CA ASP A 139 2.84 -13.70 -16.91
C ASP A 139 1.51 -13.32 -16.25
N TYR A 140 0.97 -12.17 -16.64
CA TYR A 140 -0.41 -11.81 -16.26
C TYR A 140 -1.36 -12.71 -17.06
N GLU A 141 -1.85 -13.77 -16.44
CA GLU A 141 -2.78 -14.71 -17.07
C GLU A 141 -4.15 -14.07 -17.31
N VAL A 142 -4.64 -14.20 -18.54
CA VAL A 142 -6.04 -13.91 -18.89
C VAL A 142 -6.80 -15.24 -18.86
N ARG A 143 -7.80 -15.32 -17.98
CA ARG A 143 -8.50 -16.60 -17.72
C ARG A 143 -9.30 -17.02 -18.95
N ALA A 144 -9.34 -18.33 -19.20
CA ALA A 144 -10.07 -18.90 -20.34
C ALA A 144 -11.58 -18.59 -20.33
N LYS A 145 -12.18 -18.41 -19.16
CA LYS A 145 -13.59 -18.00 -19.04
C LYS A 145 -13.86 -16.58 -19.55
N ASP A 146 -12.85 -15.72 -19.53
CA ASP A 146 -12.98 -14.31 -19.84
C ASP A 146 -12.76 -14.09 -21.34
N LEU A 147 -11.69 -14.67 -21.91
CA LEU A 147 -11.32 -14.51 -23.33
C LEU A 147 -11.76 -15.70 -24.23
N GLY A 148 -12.32 -16.76 -23.66
CA GLY A 148 -12.62 -18.01 -24.37
C GLY A 148 -11.40 -18.93 -24.61
N ARG A 149 -10.20 -18.50 -24.20
CA ARG A 149 -8.95 -19.27 -24.29
C ARG A 149 -7.96 -18.84 -23.20
N LYS A 150 -7.03 -19.71 -22.82
CA LYS A 150 -5.89 -19.32 -22.00
C LYS A 150 -4.95 -18.43 -22.81
N ASP A 151 -4.57 -17.29 -22.25
CA ASP A 151 -3.66 -16.34 -22.89
C ASP A 151 -2.97 -15.50 -21.80
N THR A 152 -2.01 -14.66 -22.20
CA THR A 152 -1.34 -13.72 -21.28
C THR A 152 -1.52 -12.29 -21.78
N LEU A 153 -1.51 -11.32 -20.86
CA LEU A 153 -1.59 -9.91 -21.22
C LEU A 153 -0.44 -9.50 -22.15
N LEU A 154 0.76 -10.04 -21.91
CA LEU A 154 1.93 -9.82 -22.75
C LEU A 154 1.69 -10.33 -24.18
N SER A 155 1.11 -11.52 -24.34
CA SER A 155 0.74 -12.07 -25.65
C SER A 155 -0.27 -11.15 -26.36
N LEU A 156 -1.33 -10.71 -25.66
CA LEU A 156 -2.34 -9.80 -26.22
C LEU A 156 -1.77 -8.44 -26.64
N LEU A 157 -0.80 -7.90 -25.90
CA LEU A 157 -0.17 -6.60 -26.16
C LEU A 157 1.04 -6.67 -27.11
N SER A 158 1.53 -7.87 -27.45
CA SER A 158 2.70 -8.06 -28.31
C SER A 158 2.32 -8.53 -29.71
N THR A 159 2.59 -9.79 -30.05
CA THR A 159 2.34 -10.36 -31.38
C THR A 159 0.94 -10.92 -31.52
N ASN A 160 0.24 -11.19 -30.41
CA ASN A 160 -1.05 -11.85 -30.36
C ASN A 160 -1.10 -13.07 -31.28
N SER A 161 -0.03 -13.88 -31.20
CA SER A 161 0.26 -14.96 -32.14
C SER A 161 -0.89 -15.96 -32.25
N LEU A 162 -1.55 -16.26 -31.14
CA LEU A 162 -2.72 -17.14 -31.10
C LEU A 162 -3.88 -16.64 -32.00
N SER A 163 -4.23 -15.35 -31.93
CA SER A 163 -5.29 -14.78 -32.79
C SER A 163 -4.84 -14.66 -34.24
N VAL A 164 -3.56 -14.39 -34.48
CA VAL A 164 -3.00 -14.34 -35.84
C VAL A 164 -3.03 -15.71 -36.49
N CYS A 165 -2.62 -16.75 -35.77
CA CYS A 165 -2.66 -18.13 -36.24
C CYS A 165 -4.08 -18.58 -36.54
N GLU A 166 -5.04 -18.27 -35.66
CA GLU A 166 -6.44 -18.62 -35.87
C GLU A 166 -7.04 -17.88 -37.08
N ALA A 167 -6.77 -16.58 -37.24
CA ALA A 167 -7.21 -15.82 -38.41
C ALA A 167 -6.62 -16.36 -39.72
N LYS A 168 -5.38 -16.86 -39.70
CA LYS A 168 -4.78 -17.50 -40.88
C LYS A 168 -5.49 -18.82 -41.19
N ARG A 169 -5.81 -19.61 -40.15
CA ARG A 169 -6.50 -20.90 -40.28
C ARG A 169 -7.92 -20.75 -40.83
N THR A 170 -8.63 -19.70 -40.44
CA THR A 170 -10.02 -19.43 -40.88
C THR A 170 -10.12 -18.56 -42.14
N GLY A 171 -8.98 -18.17 -42.73
CA GLY A 171 -8.94 -17.31 -43.93
C GLY A 171 -9.30 -15.84 -43.68
N GLN A 172 -9.42 -15.42 -42.42
CA GLN A 172 -9.76 -14.05 -42.01
C GLN A 172 -8.54 -13.15 -41.79
N TYR A 173 -7.33 -13.67 -42.03
CA TYR A 173 -6.10 -12.91 -41.83
C TYR A 173 -5.92 -11.83 -42.89
N ASN A 174 -5.80 -10.57 -42.45
CA ASN A 174 -5.49 -9.45 -43.32
C ASN A 174 -4.00 -9.09 -43.23
N PRO A 175 -3.19 -9.35 -44.27
CA PRO A 175 -1.75 -9.04 -44.26
C PRO A 175 -1.46 -7.53 -44.29
N LYS A 176 -2.43 -6.68 -44.64
CA LYS A 176 -2.28 -5.22 -44.60
C LYS A 176 -2.49 -4.63 -43.19
N ARG A 177 -2.92 -5.44 -42.22
CA ARG A 177 -3.13 -5.00 -40.85
C ARG A 177 -1.78 -4.83 -40.14
N ILE A 178 -1.45 -3.59 -39.78
CA ILE A 178 -0.17 -3.21 -39.17
C ILE A 178 -0.08 -3.69 -37.71
N LEU A 179 -1.19 -3.64 -36.97
CA LEU A 179 -1.25 -3.98 -35.54
C LEU A 179 -2.13 -5.20 -35.30
N ASN A 180 -1.59 -6.19 -34.60
CA ASN A 180 -2.27 -7.45 -34.26
C ASN A 180 -2.70 -7.52 -32.78
N GLN A 181 -2.34 -6.51 -31.98
CA GLN A 181 -2.57 -6.44 -30.55
C GLN A 181 -4.07 -6.33 -30.22
N ALA A 182 -4.48 -6.95 -29.12
CA ALA A 182 -5.84 -6.89 -28.60
C ALA A 182 -5.93 -5.87 -27.44
N PHE A 183 -5.61 -4.59 -27.71
CA PHE A 183 -5.59 -3.54 -26.68
C PHE A 183 -6.88 -3.42 -25.88
N LYS A 184 -8.04 -3.55 -26.54
CA LYS A 184 -9.35 -3.48 -25.89
C LYS A 184 -9.50 -4.60 -24.84
N SER A 185 -9.31 -5.85 -25.26
CA SER A 185 -9.42 -7.02 -24.36
C SER A 185 -8.35 -6.98 -23.26
N ALA A 186 -7.12 -6.59 -23.60
CA ALA A 186 -6.07 -6.38 -22.61
C ALA A 186 -6.48 -5.35 -21.55
N GLY A 187 -7.06 -4.22 -21.94
CA GLY A 187 -7.56 -3.19 -21.02
C GLY A 187 -8.77 -3.64 -20.19
N GLU A 188 -9.68 -4.44 -20.75
CA GLU A 188 -10.84 -4.97 -20.03
C GLU A 188 -10.47 -5.98 -18.95
N TYR A 189 -9.45 -6.82 -19.17
CA TYR A 189 -9.06 -7.88 -18.23
C TYR A 189 -7.87 -7.52 -17.33
N PHE A 190 -7.17 -6.44 -17.63
CA PHE A 190 -6.11 -5.94 -16.77
C PHE A 190 -6.68 -5.25 -15.53
N LYS A 191 -6.23 -5.69 -14.36
CA LYS A 191 -6.52 -5.07 -13.08
C LYS A 191 -5.20 -4.82 -12.35
N VAL A 192 -4.91 -3.55 -12.08
CA VAL A 192 -3.68 -3.13 -11.38
C VAL A 192 -3.63 -3.69 -9.94
N ILE A 193 -4.78 -3.77 -9.28
CA ILE A 193 -4.93 -4.27 -7.90
C ILE A 193 -6.22 -5.10 -7.84
N ASP A 194 -6.11 -6.43 -7.65
CA ASP A 194 -7.28 -7.33 -7.51
C ASP A 194 -7.70 -7.51 -6.03
N ALA A 195 -7.51 -6.46 -5.22
CA ALA A 195 -7.95 -6.37 -3.84
C ALA A 195 -8.87 -5.15 -3.70
N PRO A 196 -10.20 -5.31 -3.79
CA PRO A 196 -11.13 -4.19 -3.71
C PRO A 196 -11.14 -3.65 -2.27
N THR A 197 -10.33 -2.64 -1.99
CA THR A 197 -10.43 -1.89 -0.73
C THR A 197 -11.58 -0.91 -0.83
N GLN A 198 -12.41 -0.82 0.21
CA GLN A 198 -13.43 0.20 0.32
C GLN A 198 -12.91 1.37 1.16
N GLY A 199 -13.14 2.59 0.69
CA GLY A 199 -12.89 3.79 1.49
C GLY A 199 -14.01 4.01 2.50
N ILE A 200 -13.67 4.07 3.79
CA ILE A 200 -14.60 4.39 4.88
C ILE A 200 -14.20 5.70 5.56
N LEU A 201 -15.17 6.55 5.88
CA LEU A 201 -14.96 7.77 6.65
C LEU A 201 -14.73 7.42 8.13
N VAL A 202 -13.88 8.18 8.81
CA VAL A 202 -13.54 7.94 10.22
C VAL A 202 -13.65 9.21 11.06
N HIS A 203 -14.04 9.07 12.33
CA HIS A 203 -14.14 10.16 13.30
C HIS A 203 -12.77 10.54 13.88
N TYR A 204 -11.88 11.08 13.04
CA TYR A 204 -10.64 11.66 13.55
C TYR A 204 -10.90 13.02 14.21
N GLU A 205 -10.70 13.07 15.53
CA GLU A 205 -10.92 14.29 16.32
C GLU A 205 -10.07 15.48 15.88
N GLY A 206 -8.85 15.26 15.38
CA GLY A 206 -7.95 16.37 15.03
C GLY A 206 -7.52 17.22 16.23
N PHE A 207 -6.85 18.34 15.95
CA PHE A 207 -6.31 19.22 17.00
C PHE A 207 -6.46 20.70 16.60
N GLY A 208 -6.59 21.58 17.59
CA GLY A 208 -6.71 23.02 17.35
C GLY A 208 -7.88 23.35 16.42
N LYS A 209 -7.60 24.02 15.29
CA LYS A 209 -8.62 24.48 14.33
C LYS A 209 -9.35 23.36 13.59
N THR A 210 -8.76 22.16 13.49
CA THR A 210 -9.39 21.00 12.83
C THR A 210 -10.16 20.11 13.80
N LYS A 211 -10.29 20.53 15.07
CA LYS A 211 -10.98 19.73 16.09
C LYS A 211 -12.43 19.46 15.70
N GLY A 212 -12.84 18.19 15.66
CA GLY A 212 -14.18 17.72 15.30
C GLY A 212 -14.56 17.94 13.83
N GLU A 213 -13.60 18.25 12.94
CA GLU A 213 -13.89 18.48 11.52
C GLU A 213 -14.46 17.25 10.82
N ALA A 214 -13.90 16.06 11.10
CA ALA A 214 -14.37 14.81 10.52
C ALA A 214 -15.83 14.52 10.89
N SER A 215 -16.17 14.62 12.18
CA SER A 215 -17.52 14.41 12.68
C SER A 215 -18.53 15.40 12.08
N ARG A 216 -18.16 16.70 11.98
CA ARG A 216 -19.01 17.69 11.30
C ARG A 216 -19.25 17.37 9.83
N LEU A 217 -18.24 16.88 9.12
CA LEU A 217 -18.39 16.49 7.72
C LEU A 217 -19.29 15.26 7.57
N ILE A 218 -19.15 14.26 8.44
CA ILE A 218 -20.01 13.06 8.45
C ILE A 218 -21.47 13.46 8.75
N SER A 219 -21.71 14.30 9.75
CA SER A 219 -23.06 14.82 10.05
C SER A 219 -23.64 15.62 8.87
N ALA A 220 -22.85 16.48 8.23
CA ALA A 220 -23.29 17.22 7.06
C ALA A 220 -23.64 16.28 5.89
N LEU A 221 -22.81 15.27 5.62
CA LEU A 221 -23.08 14.24 4.59
C LEU A 221 -24.34 13.43 4.90
N THR A 222 -24.71 13.28 6.16
CA THR A 222 -25.93 12.56 6.58
C THR A 222 -27.20 13.37 6.30
N ILE A 223 -27.11 14.70 6.35
CA ILE A 223 -28.28 15.60 6.26
C ILE A 223 -28.44 16.19 4.85
N THR A 224 -27.36 16.45 4.13
CA THR A 224 -27.39 17.19 2.85
C THR A 224 -27.99 16.37 1.70
N THR A 225 -29.10 16.84 1.15
CA THR A 225 -29.75 16.25 -0.05
C THR A 225 -29.35 16.93 -1.36
N ASP A 226 -28.70 18.11 -1.32
CA ASP A 226 -28.23 18.82 -2.52
C ASP A 226 -26.97 18.16 -3.11
N THR A 227 -27.07 17.68 -4.35
CA THR A 227 -26.00 17.03 -5.12
C THR A 227 -24.74 17.89 -5.24
N LYS A 228 -24.87 19.22 -5.39
CA LYS A 228 -23.70 20.11 -5.57
C LYS A 228 -22.92 20.28 -4.26
N GLN A 229 -23.64 20.46 -3.16
CA GLN A 229 -23.04 20.47 -1.83
C GLN A 229 -22.45 19.12 -1.46
N LEU A 230 -23.14 18.01 -1.76
CA LEU A 230 -22.67 16.65 -1.50
C LEU A 230 -21.31 16.39 -2.15
N LYS A 231 -21.14 16.74 -3.43
CA LYS A 231 -19.84 16.62 -4.13
C LYS A 231 -18.72 17.38 -3.42
N THR A 232 -19.02 18.59 -2.95
CA THR A 232 -18.05 19.45 -2.26
C THR A 232 -17.68 18.89 -0.88
N LEU A 233 -18.66 18.35 -0.15
CA LEU A 233 -18.44 17.67 1.13
C LEU A 233 -17.62 16.39 0.95
N LEU A 234 -17.91 15.59 -0.07
CA LEU A 234 -17.14 14.38 -0.38
C LEU A 234 -15.67 14.68 -0.66
N ILE A 235 -15.38 15.70 -1.47
CA ILE A 235 -14.00 16.15 -1.73
C ILE A 235 -13.28 16.52 -0.42
N LYS A 236 -13.95 17.23 0.48
CA LYS A 236 -13.40 17.58 1.80
C LYS A 236 -13.22 16.35 2.69
N ALA A 237 -14.15 15.40 2.65
CA ALA A 237 -14.16 14.21 3.48
C ALA A 237 -13.08 13.17 3.09
N GLN A 238 -12.58 13.19 1.84
CA GLN A 238 -11.53 12.27 1.36
C GLN A 238 -10.30 12.20 2.27
N ARG A 239 -9.91 13.30 2.94
CA ARG A 239 -8.76 13.30 3.85
C ARG A 239 -9.01 12.58 5.18
N PHE A 240 -10.26 12.28 5.48
CA PHE A 240 -10.73 11.52 6.64
C PHE A 240 -11.21 10.13 6.22
N CYS A 241 -10.75 9.64 5.06
CA CYS A 241 -11.07 8.31 4.55
C CYS A 241 -9.91 7.35 4.80
N VAL A 242 -10.22 6.11 5.19
CA VAL A 242 -9.28 4.99 5.33
C VAL A 242 -9.72 3.88 4.38
N ASN A 243 -8.77 3.33 3.62
CA ASN A 243 -9.04 2.19 2.75
C ASN A 243 -8.92 0.89 3.56
N VAL A 244 -10.01 0.13 3.61
CA VAL A 244 -10.09 -1.11 4.41
C VAL A 244 -10.31 -2.30 3.48
N PHE A 245 -9.64 -3.42 3.78
CA PHE A 245 -9.75 -4.65 3.01
C PHE A 245 -11.07 -5.39 3.29
N PRO A 246 -11.59 -6.20 2.35
CA PRO A 246 -12.85 -6.92 2.51
C PRO A 246 -12.96 -7.76 3.78
N HIS A 247 -11.87 -8.39 4.22
CA HIS A 247 -11.88 -9.22 5.42
C HIS A 247 -12.06 -8.40 6.72
N ASP A 248 -11.52 -7.19 6.76
CA ASP A 248 -11.66 -6.29 7.91
C ASP A 248 -13.00 -5.56 7.85
N LEU A 249 -13.48 -5.18 6.65
CA LEU A 249 -14.83 -4.65 6.45
C LEU A 249 -15.88 -5.64 6.99
N ASN A 250 -15.78 -6.92 6.61
CA ASN A 250 -16.71 -7.95 7.08
C ASN A 250 -16.69 -8.12 8.61
N LYS A 251 -15.55 -7.87 9.28
CA LYS A 251 -15.47 -7.90 10.74
C LYS A 251 -16.16 -6.67 11.35
N MET A 252 -15.88 -5.49 10.82
CA MET A 252 -16.49 -4.23 11.27
C MET A 252 -18.02 -4.24 11.06
N GLU A 253 -18.50 -4.80 9.96
CA GLU A 253 -19.93 -4.97 9.67
C GLU A 253 -20.59 -5.91 10.69
N LYS A 254 -19.99 -7.10 10.94
CA LYS A 254 -20.48 -8.04 11.96
C LYS A 254 -20.48 -7.47 13.36
N ALA A 255 -19.57 -6.54 13.66
CA ALA A 255 -19.49 -5.85 14.93
C ALA A 255 -20.47 -4.67 15.05
N GLY A 256 -21.25 -4.37 14.00
CA GLY A 256 -22.18 -3.24 13.98
C GLY A 256 -21.49 -1.87 13.95
N ALA A 257 -20.23 -1.81 13.54
CA ALA A 257 -19.38 -0.62 13.58
C ALA A 257 -19.46 0.25 12.32
N LEU A 258 -20.12 -0.22 11.26
CA LEU A 258 -20.22 0.50 9.98
C LEU A 258 -21.64 1.07 9.81
N HIS A 259 -21.69 2.34 9.43
CA HIS A 259 -22.93 3.07 9.20
C HIS A 259 -22.89 3.77 7.85
N GLU A 260 -24.01 3.81 7.15
CA GLU A 260 -24.14 4.55 5.90
C GLU A 260 -24.56 5.99 6.20
N THR A 261 -24.02 6.98 5.47
CA THR A 261 -24.39 8.39 5.68
C THR A 261 -25.84 8.65 5.29
N GLN A 262 -26.31 8.07 4.18
CA GLN A 262 -27.70 8.14 3.74
C GLN A 262 -28.06 6.79 3.13
N PRO A 263 -29.29 6.29 3.32
CA PRO A 263 -29.69 5.01 2.73
C PRO A 263 -29.44 4.96 1.22
N GLY A 264 -28.58 4.04 0.78
CA GLY A 264 -28.25 3.84 -0.63
C GLY A 264 -27.24 4.83 -1.23
N SER A 265 -26.55 5.63 -0.41
CA SER A 265 -25.48 6.53 -0.88
C SER A 265 -24.20 5.79 -1.26
N GLY A 266 -23.97 4.59 -0.70
CA GLY A 266 -22.72 3.85 -0.80
C GLY A 266 -21.55 4.48 -0.03
N VAL A 267 -21.81 5.52 0.78
CA VAL A 267 -20.82 6.24 1.58
C VAL A 267 -20.92 5.77 3.02
N TRP A 268 -19.88 5.08 3.47
CA TRP A 268 -19.81 4.47 4.80
C TRP A 268 -18.92 5.27 5.73
N TYR A 269 -19.28 5.31 7.01
CA TYR A 269 -18.45 5.80 8.10
C TYR A 269 -18.34 4.76 9.21
N LEU A 270 -17.18 4.76 9.87
CA LEU A 270 -16.86 3.89 10.98
C LEU A 270 -17.28 4.56 12.29
N ASP A 271 -17.89 3.80 13.19
CA ASP A 271 -18.23 4.24 14.54
C ASP A 271 -17.00 4.79 15.29
N LYS A 272 -17.22 5.82 16.11
CA LYS A 272 -16.15 6.55 16.81
C LYS A 272 -15.30 5.65 17.72
N HIS A 273 -15.87 4.58 18.29
CA HIS A 273 -15.17 3.68 19.21
C HIS A 273 -14.21 2.72 18.49
N TYR A 274 -14.25 2.66 17.15
CA TYR A 274 -13.38 1.82 16.32
C TYR A 274 -12.25 2.62 15.66
N TYR A 275 -12.05 3.88 16.04
CA TYR A 275 -10.92 4.69 15.58
C TYR A 275 -10.03 5.14 16.74
N SER A 276 -8.86 4.53 16.86
CA SER A 276 -7.86 4.86 17.87
C SER A 276 -7.00 6.06 17.45
N PRO A 277 -6.75 7.04 18.34
CA PRO A 277 -5.74 8.08 18.13
C PRO A 277 -4.32 7.55 17.94
N ASP A 278 -4.01 6.35 18.44
CA ASP A 278 -2.65 5.78 18.39
C ASP A 278 -2.46 4.85 17.19
N CYS A 279 -3.50 4.12 16.79
CA CYS A 279 -3.38 3.05 15.78
C CYS A 279 -4.17 3.31 14.49
N GLY A 280 -5.18 4.21 14.50
CA GLY A 280 -6.12 4.43 13.41
C GLY A 280 -7.35 3.54 13.49
N ALA A 281 -7.93 3.17 12.34
CA ALA A 281 -9.08 2.28 12.27
C ALA A 281 -8.76 0.87 12.79
N CYS A 282 -9.64 0.34 13.65
CA CYS A 282 -9.49 -0.94 14.32
C CYS A 282 -10.70 -1.84 14.04
N THR A 283 -10.50 -3.15 14.09
CA THR A 283 -11.58 -4.14 13.94
C THR A 283 -12.22 -4.53 15.27
N GLU A 284 -11.58 -4.14 16.38
CA GLU A 284 -12.05 -4.30 17.74
C GLU A 284 -12.31 -2.91 18.34
N GLN A 285 -13.23 -2.83 19.29
CA GLN A 285 -13.55 -1.59 19.98
C GLN A 285 -12.37 -1.13 20.83
N VAL A 286 -11.96 0.13 20.68
CA VAL A 286 -10.79 0.71 21.35
C VAL A 286 -11.17 1.86 22.29
N GLY A 287 -12.41 2.34 22.23
CA GLY A 287 -12.91 3.43 23.08
C GLY A 287 -13.45 2.93 24.43
N GLU A 288 -13.07 3.60 25.51
CA GLU A 288 -13.79 3.55 26.79
C GLU A 288 -15.20 4.10 26.60
N MET A 289 -16.20 3.51 27.27
CA MET A 289 -17.56 4.05 27.32
C MET A 289 -17.50 5.52 27.77
N GLU A 290 -18.08 6.43 26.99
CA GLU A 290 -18.54 7.71 27.53
C GLU A 290 -19.59 7.37 28.60
N PHE A 291 -19.17 7.21 29.85
CA PHE A 291 -20.11 7.24 30.96
C PHE A 291 -20.82 8.58 30.90
N LEU A 292 -22.13 8.52 30.67
CA LEU A 292 -23.08 9.60 30.91
C LEU A 292 -22.96 9.98 32.40
N ASN A 293 -22.01 10.85 32.74
CA ASN A 293 -22.08 11.58 33.98
C ASN A 293 -23.07 12.72 33.76
N GLY A 294 -24.29 12.49 34.25
CA GLY A 294 -25.33 13.51 34.41
C GLY A 294 -25.02 14.52 35.50
#